data_AF-A0A6P4D4S3-F1
#
_entry.id   AF-A0A6P4D4S3-F1
#
_cell.length_a   1.000
_cell.length_b   1.000
_cell.length_c   1.000
_cell.angle_alpha   90.00
_cell.angle_beta   90.00
_cell.angle_gamma   90.00
#
_symmetry.space_group_name_H-M   'P 1'
#
loop_
_entity.id
_entity.type
_entity.pdbx_description
1 polymer ?
#
loop_
_entity_poly.entity_id
_entity_poly.type
_entity_poly.pdbx_seq_one_letter_code
_entity_poly.pdbx_strand_id
1 'polypeptide(L)'
;MWSFIKVYASNVNLPWCFLGDFNALLHSHEKRGGAINNHQNACKDFQECVSTSGLIDLGYSGWPFTWKRGNLAERLDRGLCNVEWKIAFPEAYVKHLPMLKSDHSLICLQLSNAMAQNRGRRPFHFLAAWITHPDFRNFVDASWNVHVS
;
A
#
# COMPACT_ATOMS: atom_id res chain seq x y z
N MET A 1 -16.00 1.94 -7.97
CA MET A 1 -14.55 2.03 -7.67
C MET A 1 -13.93 0.63 -7.54
N TRP A 2 -14.30 -0.16 -6.52
CA TRP A 2 -13.67 -1.45 -6.21
C TRP A 2 -13.75 -2.48 -7.35
N SER A 3 -14.91 -2.60 -7.98
CA SER A 3 -15.09 -3.46 -9.16
C SER A 3 -14.15 -3.09 -10.31
N PHE A 4 -13.98 -1.80 -10.58
CA PHE A 4 -13.05 -1.32 -11.60
C PHE A 4 -11.60 -1.70 -11.26
N ILE A 5 -11.18 -1.52 -10.02
CA ILE A 5 -9.83 -1.89 -9.57
C ILE A 5 -9.61 -3.40 -9.74
N LYS A 6 -10.58 -4.23 -9.32
CA LYS A 6 -10.52 -5.69 -9.48
C LYS A 6 -10.40 -6.09 -10.96
N VAL A 7 -11.22 -5.49 -11.83
CA VAL A 7 -11.17 -5.74 -13.28
C VAL A 7 -9.86 -5.24 -13.89
N TYR A 8 -9.37 -4.08 -13.50
CA TYR A 8 -8.10 -3.56 -14.00
C TYR A 8 -6.94 -4.50 -13.61
N ALA A 9 -6.89 -4.91 -12.35
CA ALA A 9 -5.88 -5.82 -11.85
C ALA A 9 -5.88 -7.19 -12.55
N SER A 10 -7.04 -7.70 -12.97
CA SER A 10 -7.13 -8.96 -13.71
C SER A 10 -6.75 -8.84 -15.19
N ASN A 11 -6.65 -7.63 -15.75
CA ASN A 11 -6.46 -7.40 -17.18
C ASN A 11 -5.12 -6.71 -17.52
N VAL A 12 -4.38 -6.19 -16.53
CA VAL A 12 -3.15 -5.44 -16.77
C VAL A 12 -1.95 -6.10 -16.11
N ASN A 13 -1.05 -6.62 -16.96
CA ASN A 13 0.18 -7.31 -16.55
C ASN A 13 1.43 -6.41 -16.59
N LEU A 14 1.25 -5.09 -16.65
CA LEU A 14 2.33 -4.11 -16.63
C LEU A 14 2.55 -3.54 -15.21
N PRO A 15 3.68 -2.92 -14.88
CA PRO A 15 3.83 -2.15 -13.65
C PRO A 15 2.82 -0.99 -13.59
N TRP A 16 1.97 -0.94 -12.55
CA TRP A 16 1.01 0.15 -12.36
C TRP A 16 0.78 0.50 -10.89
N CYS A 17 0.28 1.72 -10.66
CA CYS A 17 -0.04 2.22 -9.33
C CYS A 17 -1.24 3.18 -9.39
N PHE A 18 -2.17 3.02 -8.45
CA PHE A 18 -3.23 3.99 -8.17
C PHE A 18 -2.76 4.96 -7.07
N LEU A 19 -2.95 6.26 -7.29
CA LEU A 19 -2.72 7.30 -6.29
C LEU A 19 -3.95 8.19 -6.15
N GLY A 20 -4.29 8.52 -4.90
CA GLY A 20 -5.26 9.55 -4.60
C GLY A 20 -6.18 9.16 -3.45
N ASP A 21 -7.33 9.81 -3.43
CA ASP A 21 -8.37 9.64 -2.42
C ASP A 21 -9.25 8.42 -2.71
N PHE A 22 -9.25 7.47 -1.78
CA PHE A 22 -10.09 6.28 -1.83
C PHE A 22 -11.37 6.42 -1.01
N ASN A 23 -11.50 7.46 -0.18
CA ASN A 23 -12.60 7.67 0.77
C ASN A 23 -12.90 6.42 1.62
N ALA A 24 -11.86 5.63 1.93
CA ALA A 24 -11.98 4.38 2.67
C ALA A 24 -10.76 4.13 3.56
N LEU A 25 -11.03 3.63 4.77
CA LEU A 25 -9.99 3.20 5.70
C LEU A 25 -9.61 1.75 5.40
N LEU A 26 -8.31 1.46 5.30
CA LEU A 26 -7.80 0.10 5.18
C LEU A 26 -7.67 -0.55 6.56
N HIS A 27 -7.31 0.23 7.58
CA HIS A 27 -7.18 -0.22 8.95
C HIS A 27 -7.80 0.76 9.95
N SER A 28 -8.29 0.27 11.09
CA SER A 28 -8.92 1.12 12.10
C SER A 28 -7.97 2.15 12.72
N HIS A 29 -6.65 1.88 12.73
CA HIS A 29 -5.65 2.82 13.25
C HIS A 29 -5.42 4.03 12.32
N GLU A 30 -5.99 4.03 11.11
CA GLU A 30 -5.93 5.14 10.16
C GLU A 30 -6.96 6.23 10.48
N LYS A 31 -7.62 6.14 11.63
CA LYS A 31 -8.57 7.11 12.16
C LYS A 31 -8.19 7.56 13.56
N ARG A 32 -8.40 8.83 13.85
CA ARG A 32 -8.24 9.41 15.19
C ARG A 32 -9.31 10.45 15.47
N GLY A 33 -9.91 10.36 16.67
CA GLY A 33 -10.93 11.29 17.14
C GLY A 33 -12.31 11.02 16.52
N GLY A 34 -13.15 12.07 16.47
CA GLY A 34 -14.58 11.95 16.14
C GLY A 34 -15.46 11.58 17.34
N ALA A 35 -16.76 11.42 17.10
CA ALA A 35 -17.71 11.04 18.14
C ALA A 35 -17.50 9.57 18.58
N ILE A 36 -17.75 9.27 19.85
CA ILE A 36 -17.60 7.94 20.46
C ILE A 36 -18.38 6.85 19.69
N ASN A 37 -19.47 7.23 19.03
CA ASN A 37 -20.35 6.32 18.29
C ASN A 37 -19.99 6.21 16.79
N ASN A 38 -18.93 6.90 16.33
CA ASN A 38 -18.59 6.96 14.91
C ASN A 38 -17.71 5.78 14.50
N HIS A 39 -18.31 4.58 14.47
CA HIS A 39 -17.68 3.28 14.18
C HIS A 39 -17.29 3.07 12.71
N GLN A 40 -17.03 4.12 11.93
CA GLN A 40 -16.33 3.95 10.65
C GLN A 40 -14.92 3.46 10.94
N ASN A 41 -14.78 2.14 10.96
CA ASN A 41 -13.57 1.35 11.06
C ASN A 41 -13.05 1.04 9.64
N ALA A 42 -12.10 0.11 9.53
CA ALA A 42 -11.68 -0.41 8.24
C ALA A 42 -12.89 -0.82 7.35
N CYS A 43 -12.86 -0.38 6.09
CA CYS A 43 -13.86 -0.73 5.08
C CYS A 43 -13.58 -2.14 4.56
N LYS A 44 -14.47 -3.10 4.85
CA LYS A 44 -14.29 -4.50 4.45
C LYS A 44 -14.19 -4.67 2.94
N ASP A 45 -15.03 -3.98 2.17
CA ASP A 45 -15.00 -4.06 0.71
C ASP A 45 -13.68 -3.53 0.14
N PHE A 46 -13.12 -2.49 0.77
CA PHE A 46 -11.82 -1.95 0.38
C PHE A 46 -10.68 -2.92 0.74
N GLN A 47 -10.69 -3.51 1.94
CA GLN A 47 -9.73 -4.53 2.34
C GLN A 47 -9.77 -5.74 1.40
N GLU A 48 -10.97 -6.22 1.08
CA GLU A 48 -11.16 -7.32 0.15
C GLU A 48 -10.67 -6.94 -1.25
N CYS A 49 -10.97 -5.74 -1.73
CA CYS A 49 -10.45 -5.23 -3.01
C CYS A 49 -8.93 -5.22 -3.03
N VAL A 50 -8.27 -4.66 -2.01
CA VAL A 50 -6.81 -4.60 -1.91
C VAL A 50 -6.22 -6.01 -1.90
N SER A 51 -6.77 -6.91 -1.09
CA SER A 51 -6.29 -8.28 -0.96
C SER A 51 -6.48 -9.10 -2.24
N THR A 52 -7.68 -9.09 -2.82
CA THR A 52 -8.02 -9.91 -4.01
C THR A 52 -7.38 -9.39 -5.29
N SER A 53 -7.06 -8.10 -5.35
CA SER A 53 -6.32 -7.50 -6.47
C SER A 53 -4.79 -7.53 -6.29
N GLY A 54 -4.27 -8.17 -5.22
CA GLY A 54 -2.83 -8.27 -4.99
C GLY A 54 -2.14 -6.93 -4.80
N LEU A 55 -2.85 -5.94 -4.24
CA LEU A 55 -2.37 -4.58 -4.10
C LEU A 55 -1.51 -4.38 -2.86
N ILE A 56 -0.43 -3.61 -3.03
CA ILE A 56 0.52 -3.25 -1.99
C ILE A 56 0.36 -1.76 -1.69
N ASP A 57 0.06 -1.40 -0.43
CA ASP A 57 0.14 -0.02 0.05
C ASP A 57 1.61 0.41 0.05
N LEU A 58 1.91 1.51 -0.66
CA LEU A 58 3.26 2.06 -0.75
C LEU A 58 3.80 2.57 0.59
N GLY A 59 2.95 2.66 1.60
CA GLY A 59 3.26 3.30 2.87
C GLY A 59 3.44 4.79 2.70
N TYR A 60 3.87 5.45 3.77
CA TYR A 60 4.01 6.89 3.77
C TYR A 60 5.09 7.41 4.73
N SER A 61 5.40 8.70 4.59
CA SER A 61 6.16 9.50 5.55
C SER A 61 5.44 10.82 5.84
N GLY A 62 5.72 11.40 7.01
CA GLY A 62 5.07 12.61 7.49
C GLY A 62 3.92 12.32 8.45
N TRP A 63 2.96 13.24 8.53
CA TRP A 63 1.80 13.10 9.41
C TRP A 63 0.87 11.98 8.91
N PRO A 64 0.36 11.07 9.76
CA PRO A 64 -0.27 9.82 9.31
C PRO A 64 -1.66 9.96 8.70
N PHE A 65 -2.32 11.11 8.86
CA PHE A 65 -3.66 11.36 8.34
C PHE A 65 -3.57 12.28 7.12
N THR A 66 -4.46 12.09 6.17
CA THR A 66 -4.52 12.91 4.95
C THR A 66 -5.79 13.73 4.86
N TRP A 67 -6.73 13.52 5.77
CA TRP A 67 -7.93 14.31 5.89
C TRP A 67 -8.19 14.70 7.35
N LYS A 68 -8.72 15.91 7.58
CA LYS A 68 -9.09 16.37 8.91
C LYS A 68 -10.27 17.34 8.90
N ARG A 69 -11.25 17.09 9.76
CA ARG A 69 -12.34 18.02 10.07
C ARG A 69 -12.61 18.08 11.56
N GLY A 70 -12.41 19.25 12.16
CA GLY A 70 -12.54 19.44 13.61
C GLY A 70 -11.57 18.54 14.38
N ASN A 71 -12.10 17.66 15.23
CA ASN A 71 -11.33 16.70 16.01
C ASN A 71 -11.16 15.33 15.33
N LEU A 72 -11.73 15.11 14.15
CA LEU A 72 -11.62 13.88 13.39
C LEU A 72 -10.50 14.00 12.35
N ALA A 73 -9.61 13.00 12.31
CA ALA A 73 -8.56 12.88 11.32
C ALA A 73 -8.51 11.44 10.77
N GLU A 74 -8.35 11.30 9.45
CA GLU A 74 -8.40 10.03 8.73
C GLU A 74 -7.33 9.97 7.63
N ARG A 75 -6.84 8.77 7.28
CA ARG A 75 -6.00 8.55 6.10
C ARG A 75 -6.86 8.01 4.96
N LEU A 76 -7.29 8.91 4.08
CA LEU A 76 -8.15 8.59 2.94
C LEU A 76 -7.36 8.52 1.62
N ASP A 77 -6.26 9.25 1.55
CA ASP A 77 -5.37 9.32 0.39
C ASP A 77 -4.19 8.36 0.55
N ARG A 78 -3.90 7.58 -0.50
CA ARG A 78 -2.76 6.63 -0.49
C ARG A 78 -2.30 6.26 -1.90
N GLY A 79 -1.18 5.54 -1.97
CA GLY A 79 -0.70 4.89 -3.18
C GLY A 79 -0.81 3.37 -3.04
N LEU A 80 -1.46 2.71 -4.00
CA LEU A 80 -1.59 1.26 -4.08
C LEU A 80 -0.98 0.78 -5.39
N CYS A 81 -0.09 -0.20 -5.35
CA CYS A 81 0.61 -0.70 -6.54
C CYS A 81 0.52 -2.22 -6.66
N ASN A 82 0.70 -2.74 -7.87
CA ASN A 82 0.93 -4.17 -8.05
C ASN A 82 2.38 -4.55 -7.75
N VAL A 83 2.63 -5.86 -7.67
CA VAL A 83 3.95 -6.44 -7.36
C VAL A 83 5.01 -5.98 -8.37
N GLU A 84 4.68 -5.97 -9.66
CA GLU A 84 5.58 -5.59 -10.75
C GLU A 84 6.07 -4.14 -10.58
N TRP A 85 5.17 -3.23 -10.19
CA TRP A 85 5.55 -1.84 -9.90
C TRP A 85 6.41 -1.74 -8.65
N LYS A 86 6.10 -2.50 -7.59
CA LYS A 86 6.93 -2.48 -6.37
C LYS A 86 8.33 -3.03 -6.63
N ILE A 87 8.49 -4.00 -7.53
CA ILE A 87 9.80 -4.48 -7.98
C ILE A 87 10.55 -3.41 -8.77
N ALA A 88 9.86 -2.68 -9.66
CA ALA A 88 10.46 -1.61 -10.44
C ALA A 88 10.88 -0.38 -9.59
N PHE A 89 10.10 -0.07 -8.55
CA PHE A 89 10.31 1.08 -7.66
C PHE A 89 10.31 0.65 -6.18
N PRO A 90 11.31 -0.12 -5.73
CA PRO A 90 11.31 -0.77 -4.41
C PRO A 90 11.31 0.24 -3.26
N GLU A 91 12.01 1.37 -3.45
CA GLU A 91 12.16 2.41 -2.45
C GLU A 91 11.09 3.50 -2.55
N ALA A 92 10.08 3.32 -3.41
CA ALA A 92 9.03 4.32 -3.55
C ALA A 92 8.06 4.31 -2.37
N TYR A 93 7.61 5.51 -1.99
CA TYR A 93 6.69 5.77 -0.89
C TYR A 93 5.89 7.06 -1.15
N VAL A 94 4.84 7.26 -0.36
CA VAL A 94 4.04 8.50 -0.41
C VAL A 94 4.48 9.48 0.69
N LYS A 95 4.74 10.74 0.35
CA LYS A 95 4.94 11.80 1.34
C LYS A 95 3.64 12.56 1.54
N HIS A 96 3.13 12.59 2.77
CA HIS A 96 2.03 13.47 3.15
C HIS A 96 2.60 14.88 3.38
N LEU A 97 2.07 15.87 2.66
CA LEU A 97 2.50 17.25 2.78
C LEU A 97 1.68 17.99 3.86
N PRO A 98 2.17 19.11 4.41
CA PRO A 98 1.39 19.86 5.40
C PRO A 98 0.02 20.29 4.85
N MET A 99 -1.04 20.10 5.65
CA MET A 99 -2.35 20.68 5.36
C MET A 99 -2.26 22.20 5.49
N LEU A 100 -2.70 22.91 4.44
CA LEU A 100 -2.68 24.37 4.40
C LEU A 100 -4.11 24.94 4.54
N LYS A 101 -4.88 24.92 3.45
CA LYS A 101 -6.24 25.51 3.38
C LYS A 101 -7.33 24.50 2.99
N SER A 102 -6.96 23.26 2.71
CA SER A 102 -7.89 22.15 2.46
C SER A 102 -7.99 21.28 3.71
N ASP A 103 -9.12 20.63 3.87
CA ASP A 103 -9.31 19.52 4.79
C ASP A 103 -8.52 18.27 4.37
N HIS A 104 -8.08 18.19 3.11
CA HIS A 104 -7.11 17.21 2.62
C HIS A 104 -5.67 17.73 2.64
N SER A 105 -4.76 16.81 2.91
CA SER A 105 -3.32 16.89 2.69
C SER A 105 -3.01 16.50 1.25
N LEU A 106 -2.15 17.26 0.59
CA LEU A 106 -1.55 16.79 -0.66
C LEU A 106 -0.67 15.55 -0.40
N ILE A 107 -0.72 14.59 -1.31
CA ILE A 107 0.19 13.45 -1.32
C ILE A 107 1.20 13.60 -2.46
N CYS A 108 2.44 13.19 -2.23
CA CYS A 108 3.50 13.25 -3.23
C CYS A 108 4.16 11.89 -3.36
N LEU A 109 4.13 11.31 -4.57
CA LEU A 109 4.83 10.07 -4.88
C LEU A 109 6.33 10.35 -4.99
N GLN A 110 7.12 9.66 -4.17
CA GLN A 110 8.58 9.69 -4.26
C GLN A 110 9.02 8.35 -4.85
N LEU A 111 9.57 8.36 -6.08
CA LEU A 111 10.03 7.16 -6.77
C LEU A 111 11.43 6.71 -6.36
N SER A 112 12.24 7.65 -5.87
CA SER A 112 13.56 7.36 -5.34
C SER A 112 13.71 8.06 -4.00
N ASN A 113 14.28 7.37 -3.03
CA ASN A 113 14.83 8.04 -1.88
C ASN A 113 16.23 8.51 -2.31
N ALA A 114 16.50 9.82 -2.30
CA ALA A 114 17.85 10.34 -2.57
C ALA A 114 18.90 9.71 -1.62
N MET A 115 18.47 9.21 -0.45
CA MET A 115 19.31 8.45 0.48
C MET A 115 19.52 6.97 0.10
N ALA A 116 18.72 6.40 -0.81
CA ALA A 116 18.83 5.01 -1.25
C ALA A 116 19.94 4.80 -2.28
N GLN A 117 20.40 5.85 -2.97
CA GLN A 117 21.58 5.77 -3.85
C GLN A 117 22.85 5.31 -3.09
N ASN A 118 22.89 5.46 -1.77
CA ASN A 118 24.00 5.00 -0.91
C ASN A 118 23.75 3.64 -0.19
N ARG A 119 22.66 2.91 -0.50
CA ARG A 119 22.31 1.65 0.19
C ARG A 119 22.48 0.41 -0.69
N GLY A 120 23.57 0.32 -1.45
CA GLY A 120 23.82 -0.74 -2.44
C GLY A 120 23.84 -2.20 -1.96
N ARG A 121 23.45 -2.52 -0.71
CA ARG A 121 23.39 -3.88 -0.15
C ARG A 121 22.36 -3.99 0.98
N ARG A 122 21.09 -3.67 0.74
CA ARG A 122 20.05 -4.00 1.73
C ARG A 122 19.83 -5.53 1.71
N PRO A 123 20.03 -6.26 2.82
CA PRO A 123 19.82 -7.70 2.83
C PRO A 123 18.35 -8.00 2.55
N PHE A 124 18.08 -9.06 1.79
CA PHE A 124 16.75 -9.64 1.71
C PHE A 124 16.42 -10.25 3.08
N HIS A 125 15.32 -9.82 3.68
CA HIS A 125 14.78 -10.39 4.90
C HIS A 125 13.47 -11.09 4.58
N PHE A 126 13.34 -12.32 5.03
CA PHE A 126 12.09 -13.07 5.01
C PHE A 126 11.86 -13.66 6.40
N LEU A 127 10.62 -14.03 6.69
CA LEU A 127 10.27 -14.66 7.94
C LEU A 127 10.87 -16.08 7.97
N ALA A 128 11.85 -16.32 8.84
CA ALA A 128 12.53 -17.62 8.95
C ALA A 128 11.57 -18.79 9.25
N ALA A 129 10.43 -18.50 9.89
CA ALA A 129 9.35 -19.47 10.15
C ALA A 129 8.85 -20.18 8.88
N TRP A 130 8.96 -19.55 7.70
CA TRP A 130 8.57 -20.19 6.44
C TRP A 130 9.41 -21.43 6.13
N ILE A 131 10.69 -21.47 6.51
CA ILE A 131 11.55 -22.66 6.30
C ILE A 131 11.04 -23.86 7.09
N THR A 132 10.38 -23.61 8.22
CA THR A 132 9.83 -24.68 9.07
C THR A 132 8.49 -25.21 8.59
N HIS A 133 7.83 -24.56 7.61
CA HIS A 133 6.56 -25.04 7.09
C HIS A 133 6.78 -26.27 6.20
N PRO A 134 6.08 -27.41 6.44
CA PRO A 134 6.32 -28.66 5.71
C PRO A 134 6.28 -28.51 4.19
N ASP A 135 5.37 -27.67 3.68
CA ASP A 135 5.18 -27.47 2.24
C ASP A 135 6.04 -26.36 1.62
N PHE A 136 6.80 -25.61 2.43
CA PHE A 136 7.53 -24.45 1.90
C PHE A 136 8.55 -24.85 0.84
N ARG A 137 9.24 -25.96 1.05
CA ARG A 137 10.22 -26.46 0.07
C ARG A 137 9.56 -26.80 -1.26
N ASN A 138 8.47 -27.55 -1.21
CA ASN A 138 7.69 -27.93 -2.40
C ASN A 138 7.14 -26.71 -3.12
N PHE A 139 6.64 -25.72 -2.38
CA PHE A 139 6.15 -24.46 -2.93
C PHE A 139 7.24 -23.67 -3.66
N VAL A 140 8.41 -23.54 -3.04
CA VAL A 140 9.57 -22.86 -3.63
C VAL A 140 10.00 -23.58 -4.92
N ASP A 141 10.21 -24.90 -4.85
CA ASP A 141 10.66 -25.69 -6.00
C ASP A 141 9.62 -25.65 -7.15
N ALA A 142 8.32 -25.63 -6.86
CA ALA A 142 7.28 -25.49 -7.88
C ALA A 142 7.22 -24.09 -8.50
N SER A 143 7.45 -23.04 -7.69
CA SER A 143 7.31 -21.64 -8.12
C SER A 143 8.54 -21.09 -8.83
N TRP A 144 9.74 -21.59 -8.51
CA TRP A 144 11.00 -21.11 -9.09
C TRP A 144 11.54 -21.97 -10.25
N ASN A 145 10.95 -23.13 -10.55
CA ASN A 145 11.32 -23.96 -11.71
C ASN A 145 10.70 -23.47 -13.04
N VAL A 146 10.60 -22.15 -13.23
CA VAL A 146 10.18 -21.58 -14.51
C VAL A 146 11.42 -21.43 -15.39
N HIS A 147 11.46 -22.13 -16.53
CA HIS A 147 12.45 -21.87 -17.58
C HIS A 147 12.26 -20.43 -18.06
N VAL A 148 13.18 -19.55 -17.70
CA VAL A 148 13.22 -18.18 -18.23
C VAL A 148 14.01 -18.26 -19.54
N SER A 149 13.29 -18.32 -20.66
CA SER A 149 13.81 -18.16 -22.02
C SER A 149 13.89 -16.69 -22.40
#